data_AF-A0A3B1B5S5-F1
#
_entry.id   AF-A0A3B1B5S5-F1
#
_cell.length_a   1.000
_cell.length_b   1.000
_cell.length_c   1.000
_cell.angle_alpha   90.00
_cell.angle_beta   90.00
_cell.angle_gamma   90.00
#
_symmetry.space_group_name_H-M   'P 1'
#
loop_
_entity.id
_entity.type
_entity.pdbx_description
1 polymer ?
#
loop_
_entity_poly.entity_id
_entity_poly.type
_entity_poly.pdbx_seq_one_letter_code
_entity_poly.pdbx_strand_id
1 'polypeptide(L)'
;MTIESSQNKALSTDELRNKLNLESGHIDWQELQRHFARGVVIAVEAELDLLEVAIKFTLDDKSQIESWINTGTLKRADDSNALHWEQTKTIFWAIVVAPWILVQDKPTSTEQTER
;
A
#
# COMPACT_ATOMS: atom_id res chain seq x y z
N MET A 1 -7.20 32.10 -32.29
CA MET A 1 -6.82 30.68 -32.42
C MET A 1 -6.00 30.34 -31.18
N THR A 2 -6.62 29.58 -30.30
CA THR A 2 -6.17 29.02 -29.01
C THR A 2 -4.84 28.26 -29.21
N ILE A 3 -3.90 28.11 -28.27
CA ILE A 3 -3.97 27.73 -26.85
C ILE A 3 -2.69 28.22 -26.12
N GLU A 4 -2.89 28.59 -24.86
CA GLU A 4 -1.93 29.06 -23.85
C GLU A 4 -0.76 28.10 -23.55
N SER A 5 0.45 28.66 -23.58
CA SER A 5 1.66 28.09 -22.99
C SER A 5 1.68 28.33 -21.48
N SER A 6 1.03 27.44 -20.72
CA SER A 6 1.10 27.39 -19.25
C SER A 6 1.85 26.15 -18.79
N GLN A 7 3.14 26.07 -19.14
CA GLN A 7 4.07 25.04 -18.67
C GLN A 7 4.61 25.41 -17.28
N ASN A 8 3.76 25.39 -16.24
CA ASN A 8 4.20 25.43 -14.84
C ASN A 8 3.10 24.99 -13.86
N LYS A 9 2.70 23.71 -13.85
CA LYS A 9 1.97 23.15 -12.71
C LYS A 9 2.09 21.62 -12.64
N ALA A 10 2.64 21.17 -11.52
CA ALA A 10 2.71 19.80 -11.00
C ALA A 10 3.66 18.83 -11.73
N LEU A 11 4.75 18.45 -11.03
CA LEU A 11 5.25 17.07 -11.06
C LEU A 11 4.03 16.16 -11.04
N SER A 12 3.76 15.54 -12.18
CA SER A 12 2.42 15.08 -12.53
C SER A 12 2.06 13.92 -11.61
N THR A 13 0.81 13.84 -11.17
CA THR A 13 0.30 12.69 -10.39
C THR A 13 0.66 11.36 -11.06
N ASP A 14 0.85 11.35 -12.36
CA ASP A 14 1.38 10.26 -13.16
C ASP A 14 2.81 9.84 -12.80
N GLU A 15 3.76 10.76 -12.59
CA GLU A 15 5.13 10.42 -12.14
C GLU A 15 5.13 9.86 -10.71
N LEU A 16 4.29 10.41 -9.83
CA LEU A 16 4.14 9.89 -8.47
C LEU A 16 3.53 8.48 -8.49
N ARG A 17 2.50 8.26 -9.33
CA ARG A 17 1.94 6.93 -9.59
C ARG A 17 2.97 5.99 -10.19
N ASN A 18 3.81 6.44 -11.12
CA ASN A 18 4.81 5.59 -11.75
C ASN A 18 5.94 5.22 -10.79
N LYS A 19 6.41 6.16 -9.96
CA LYS A 19 7.36 5.85 -8.88
C LYS A 19 6.76 4.85 -7.90
N LEU A 20 5.53 5.11 -7.46
CA LEU A 20 4.85 4.22 -6.53
C LEU A 20 4.45 2.89 -7.18
N ASN A 21 4.33 2.81 -8.51
CA ASN A 21 4.21 1.55 -9.27
C ASN A 21 5.55 0.83 -9.46
N LEU A 22 6.68 1.54 -9.42
CA LEU A 22 8.01 0.92 -9.35
C LEU A 22 8.32 0.44 -7.92
N GLU A 23 7.80 1.15 -6.92
CA GLU A 23 7.94 0.83 -5.49
C GLU A 23 6.84 -0.15 -5.00
N SER A 24 5.77 -0.31 -5.78
CA SER A 24 4.75 -1.35 -5.60
C SER A 24 5.10 -2.57 -6.45
N GLY A 25 5.14 -3.73 -5.82
CA GLY A 25 5.44 -4.99 -6.48
C GLY A 25 4.56 -6.08 -5.93
N HIS A 26 4.29 -7.09 -6.76
CA HIS A 26 3.73 -8.32 -6.27
C HIS A 26 4.82 -9.08 -5.52
N ILE A 27 4.57 -9.40 -4.25
CA ILE A 27 5.44 -10.23 -3.43
C ILE A 27 4.68 -11.48 -3.03
N ASP A 28 5.29 -12.64 -3.22
CA ASP A 28 4.76 -13.88 -2.68
C ASP A 28 5.02 -13.96 -1.17
N TRP A 29 4.27 -14.82 -0.49
CA TRP A 29 4.45 -15.03 0.94
C TRP A 29 5.89 -15.45 1.32
N GLN A 30 6.61 -16.22 0.49
CA GLN A 30 7.95 -16.72 0.79
C GLN A 30 8.97 -15.58 0.85
N GLU A 31 8.90 -14.66 -0.11
CA GLU A 31 9.65 -13.41 -0.13
C GLU A 31 9.22 -12.48 1.03
N LEU A 32 7.91 -12.39 1.32
CA LEU A 32 7.39 -11.55 2.40
C LEU A 32 7.78 -12.05 3.80
N GLN A 33 7.90 -13.36 3.98
CA GLN A 33 8.23 -14.01 5.27
C GLN A 33 9.54 -13.47 5.86
N ARG A 34 10.54 -13.17 5.03
CA ARG A 34 11.82 -12.59 5.48
C ARG A 34 11.65 -11.20 6.09
N HIS A 35 10.70 -10.43 5.57
CA HIS A 35 10.37 -9.10 6.04
C HIS A 35 9.45 -9.17 7.25
N PHE A 36 8.52 -10.12 7.25
CA PHE A 36 7.65 -10.43 8.37
C PHE A 36 8.47 -10.80 9.62
N ALA A 37 9.51 -11.63 9.46
CA ALA A 37 10.42 -11.99 10.56
C ALA A 37 11.17 -10.78 11.17
N ARG A 38 11.35 -9.70 10.40
CA ARG A 38 11.91 -8.42 10.90
C ARG A 38 10.84 -7.56 11.59
N GLY A 39 9.58 -7.96 11.53
CA GLY A 39 8.43 -7.23 12.06
C GLY A 39 8.09 -5.98 11.25
N VAL A 40 8.61 -5.80 10.03
CA VAL A 40 8.40 -4.57 9.25
C VAL A 40 7.19 -4.64 8.31
N VAL A 41 6.43 -5.73 8.36
CA VAL A 41 5.28 -5.97 7.48
C VAL A 41 3.99 -5.48 8.13
N ILE A 42 3.31 -4.60 7.41
CA ILE A 42 2.01 -4.03 7.78
C ILE A 42 0.99 -4.49 6.76
N ALA A 43 -0.04 -5.19 7.21
CA ALA A 43 -1.16 -5.58 6.38
C ALA A 43 -2.19 -4.44 6.34
N VAL A 44 -2.51 -4.03 5.13
CA VAL A 44 -3.52 -3.02 4.81
C VAL A 44 -4.73 -3.75 4.25
N GLU A 45 -5.92 -3.45 4.79
CA GLU A 45 -7.16 -4.02 4.29
C GLU A 45 -7.48 -3.51 2.88
N ALA A 46 -8.22 -4.31 2.11
CA ALA A 46 -8.66 -3.98 0.75
C ALA A 46 -9.63 -2.79 0.67
N GLU A 47 -10.08 -2.23 1.79
CA GLU A 47 -10.87 -0.99 1.83
C GLU A 47 -9.99 0.27 1.81
N LEU A 48 -8.71 0.16 2.15
CA LEU A 48 -7.77 1.27 2.11
C LEU A 48 -6.94 1.23 0.83
N ASP A 49 -6.67 2.42 0.31
CA ASP A 49 -5.76 2.55 -0.82
C ASP A 49 -4.30 2.45 -0.35
N LEU A 50 -3.55 1.50 -0.90
CA LEU A 50 -2.17 1.23 -0.51
C LEU A 50 -1.26 2.44 -0.75
N LEU A 51 -1.58 3.25 -1.77
CA LEU A 51 -0.89 4.49 -2.11
C LEU A 51 -1.12 5.56 -1.03
N GLU A 52 -2.37 5.77 -0.65
CA GLU A 52 -2.75 6.72 0.38
C GLU A 52 -2.08 6.37 1.71
N VAL A 53 -2.06 5.08 2.08
CA VAL A 53 -1.35 4.62 3.27
C VAL A 53 0.15 4.90 3.14
N ALA A 54 0.78 4.59 2.00
CA ALA A 54 2.20 4.87 1.79
C ALA A 54 2.55 6.36 1.91
N ILE A 55 1.70 7.25 1.39
CA ILE A 55 1.85 8.70 1.52
C ILE A 55 1.76 9.10 2.99
N LYS A 56 0.76 8.60 3.74
CA LYS A 56 0.61 8.92 5.16
C LYS A 56 1.76 8.41 6.02
N PHE A 57 2.32 7.24 5.71
CA PHE A 57 3.54 6.74 6.35
C PHE A 57 4.75 7.64 6.05
N THR A 58 4.89 8.09 4.79
CA THR A 58 5.98 8.98 4.40
C THR A 58 5.88 10.36 5.07
N LEU A 59 4.65 10.85 5.30
CA LEU A 59 4.38 12.09 6.01
C LEU A 59 4.45 11.96 7.55
N ASP A 60 4.72 10.76 8.08
CA ASP A 60 4.68 10.44 9.52
C ASP A 60 3.36 10.90 10.19
N ASP A 61 2.23 10.75 9.49
CA ASP A 61 0.90 11.19 9.94
C ASP A 61 0.32 10.20 10.95
N LYS A 62 0.86 10.25 12.19
CA LYS A 62 0.51 9.31 13.26
C LYS A 62 -0.97 9.30 13.59
N SER A 63 -1.63 10.46 13.54
CA SER A 63 -3.07 10.56 13.81
C SER A 63 -3.89 9.71 12.85
N GLN A 64 -3.56 9.74 11.56
CA GLN A 64 -4.25 8.93 10.57
C GLN A 64 -3.91 7.45 10.69
N ILE A 65 -2.63 7.12 10.95
CA ILE A 65 -2.17 5.74 11.14
C ILE A 65 -2.84 5.11 12.36
N GLU A 66 -2.90 5.81 13.49
CA GLU A 66 -3.59 5.36 14.70
C GLU A 66 -5.08 5.15 14.45
N SER A 67 -5.72 6.04 13.68
CA SER A 67 -7.11 5.85 13.29
C SER A 67 -7.32 4.53 12.54
N TRP A 68 -6.46 4.22 11.55
CA TRP A 68 -6.57 2.97 10.80
C TRP A 68 -6.29 1.72 11.62
N ILE A 69 -5.39 1.81 12.59
CA ILE A 69 -5.14 0.73 13.56
C ILE A 69 -6.39 0.51 14.43
N ASN A 70 -7.01 1.59 14.92
CA ASN A 70 -8.22 1.51 15.74
C ASN A 70 -9.43 0.99 14.95
N THR A 71 -9.56 1.35 13.67
CA THR A 71 -10.61 0.83 12.79
C THR A 71 -10.34 -0.60 12.31
N GLY A 72 -9.14 -1.13 12.53
CA GLY A 72 -8.72 -2.46 12.09
C GLY A 72 -8.42 -2.56 10.59
N THR A 73 -8.41 -1.43 9.87
CA THR A 73 -8.09 -1.36 8.44
C THR A 73 -6.58 -1.37 8.17
N LEU A 74 -5.78 -1.04 9.17
CA LEU A 74 -4.34 -1.22 9.16
C LEU A 74 -3.92 -2.05 10.36
N LYS A 75 -3.30 -3.20 10.10
CA LYS A 75 -2.88 -4.11 11.17
C LYS A 75 -1.49 -4.63 10.89
N ARG A 76 -0.70 -4.83 11.96
CA ARG A 76 0.53 -5.58 11.81
C ARG A 76 0.16 -7.02 11.48
N ALA A 77 0.87 -7.62 10.54
CA ALA A 77 0.72 -9.04 10.31
C ALA A 77 1.07 -9.79 11.62
N ASP A 78 0.27 -10.79 11.96
CA ASP A 78 0.47 -11.68 13.11
C ASP A 78 0.86 -13.09 12.64
N ASP A 79 1.38 -13.93 13.52
CA ASP A 79 1.72 -15.34 13.25
C ASP A 79 0.52 -16.12 12.67
N SER A 80 -0.69 -15.81 13.11
CA SER A 80 -1.92 -16.43 12.60
C SER A 80 -2.15 -16.11 11.11
N ASN A 81 -1.91 -14.86 10.72
CA ASN A 81 -2.00 -14.42 9.33
C ASN A 81 -0.90 -15.06 8.49
N ALA A 82 0.33 -15.08 9.02
CA ALA A 82 1.48 -15.71 8.39
C ALA A 82 1.20 -17.17 8.01
N LEU A 83 0.68 -17.95 8.95
CA LEU A 83 0.33 -19.36 8.72
C LEU A 83 -0.75 -19.52 7.63
N HIS A 84 -1.77 -18.65 7.66
CA HIS A 84 -2.83 -18.67 6.66
C HIS A 84 -2.28 -18.35 5.25
N TRP A 85 -1.48 -17.30 5.13
CA TRP A 85 -0.91 -16.85 3.87
C TRP A 85 0.11 -17.83 3.29
N GLU A 86 0.83 -18.55 4.15
CA GLU A 86 1.70 -19.66 3.75
C GLU A 86 0.91 -20.78 3.08
N GLN A 87 -0.20 -21.18 3.70
CA GLN A 87 -1.07 -22.24 3.18
C GLN A 87 -1.77 -21.85 1.88
N THR A 88 -2.24 -20.60 1.79
CA THR A 88 -2.94 -20.11 0.59
C THR A 88 -2.00 -19.69 -0.53
N LYS A 89 -0.70 -19.54 -0.25
CA LYS A 89 0.31 -18.99 -1.16
C LYS A 89 -0.17 -17.71 -1.84
N THR A 90 -0.83 -16.85 -1.06
CA THR A 90 -1.39 -15.60 -1.57
C THR A 90 -0.26 -14.70 -2.06
N ILE A 91 -0.51 -14.06 -3.20
CA ILE A 91 0.37 -13.02 -3.74
C ILE A 91 -0.18 -11.69 -3.23
N PHE A 92 0.69 -10.91 -2.59
CA PHE A 92 0.34 -9.61 -2.05
C PHE A 92 0.87 -8.50 -2.94
N TRP A 93 0.12 -7.41 -3.00
CA TRP A 93 0.67 -6.14 -3.45
C TRP A 93 1.45 -5.54 -2.29
N ALA A 94 2.74 -5.26 -2.49
CA ALA A 94 3.61 -4.69 -1.48
C ALA A 94 4.19 -3.35 -1.92
N ILE A 95 4.10 -2.33 -1.06
CA ILE A 95 4.79 -1.05 -1.22
C ILE A 95 5.85 -0.91 -0.13
N VAL A 96 7.09 -0.64 -0.54
CA VAL A 96 8.20 -0.43 0.39
C VAL A 96 8.25 1.04 0.81
N VAL A 97 7.98 1.32 2.08
CA VAL A 97 8.09 2.66 2.68
C VAL A 97 9.08 2.57 3.82
N ALA A 98 10.37 2.75 3.51
CA ALA A 98 11.44 2.47 4.46
C ALA A 98 11.22 3.15 5.83
N PRO A 99 11.30 2.38 6.95
CA PRO A 99 11.75 0.98 7.05
C PRO A 99 10.65 -0.09 6.89
N TRP A 100 9.40 0.30 6.63
CA TRP A 100 8.20 -0.56 6.59
C TRP A 100 7.88 -1.11 5.20
N ILE A 101 7.10 -2.19 5.16
CA ILE A 101 6.54 -2.77 3.94
C ILE A 101 5.04 -2.94 4.15
N LEU A 102 4.27 -2.19 3.39
CA LEU A 102 2.82 -2.25 3.38
C LEU A 102 2.40 -3.34 2.41
N VAL A 103 1.53 -4.26 2.82
CA VAL A 103 1.04 -5.35 1.98
C VAL A 103 -0.49 -5.40 1.95
N GLN A 104 -1.05 -5.81 0.81
CA GLN A 104 -2.49 -5.93 0.60
C GLN A 104 -2.80 -7.20 -0.21
N ASP A 105 -3.81 -7.97 0.21
CA ASP A 105 -4.15 -9.26 -0.41
C ASP A 105 -4.94 -9.15 -1.73
N LYS A 106 -5.59 -8.00 -1.96
CA LYS A 106 -6.34 -7.70 -3.18
C LYS A 106 -6.10 -6.27 -3.63
N PRO A 107 -5.89 -6.00 -4.93
CA PRO A 107 -6.08 -4.66 -5.43
C PRO A 107 -7.53 -4.27 -5.15
N THR A 108 -7.71 -3.13 -4.51
CA THR A 108 -9.01 -2.47 -4.32
C THR A 108 -9.74 -2.47 -5.66
N SER A 109 -10.70 -3.38 -5.84
CA SER A 109 -11.60 -3.33 -6.98
C SER A 109 -12.62 -2.22 -6.70
N THR A 110 -12.15 -0.98 -6.70
CA THR A 110 -13.01 0.20 -6.81
C THR A 110 -13.39 0.37 -8.29
N GLU A 111 -13.91 -0.71 -8.89
CA GLU A 111 -14.62 -0.64 -10.15
C GLU A 111 -16.10 -0.47 -9.84
N GLN A 112 -16.54 0.78 -9.99
CA GLN A 112 -17.83 1.12 -10.60
C GLN A 112 -19.09 0.81 -9.80
N THR A 113 -19.36 1.63 -8.78
CA THR A 113 -20.73 2.06 -8.50
C THR A 113 -20.87 3.51 -8.94
N GLU A 114 -21.15 3.74 -10.22
CA GLU A 114 -21.86 4.94 -10.69
C GLU A 114 -22.43 4.72 -12.11
N ARG A 115 -23.66 4.17 -12.11
CA ARG A 115 -24.82 4.41 -13.00
C ARG A 115 -24.82 3.95 -14.46
#